data_AF-A0A366LBX9-F1
#
_entry.id   AF-A0A366LBX9-F1
#
_cell.length_a   1.000
_cell.length_b   1.000
_cell.length_c   1.000
_cell.angle_alpha   90.00
_cell.angle_beta   90.00
_cell.angle_gamma   90.00
#
_symmetry.space_group_name_H-M   'P 1'
#
loop_
_entity.id
_entity.type
_entity.pdbx_description
1 polymer ?
#
loop_
_entity_poly.entity_id
_entity_poly.type
_entity_poly.pdbx_seq_one_letter_code
_entity_poly.pdbx_strand_id
1 'polypeptide(L)'
;MENIYKNFYRNFYLRTNGFIPTLPSAQAIYPGDFFQLINGQVVVLGNIFRNQLVKPEEIQLDYNNKLNPSGWSFSEGVSKPYSGRGTGNESVNGEFEFSKQILAFAEKGNFIFNGNNPASIRVLNWNDIQQELIVKLTQTYYSFRDVYVVTESAIAENWTLAVSGSGSAELEIVTETENFGLVDIFGHPSSKTIQSKDIEFYNHDESRKPCFYKAKKLTVKSEKIESLVSELIHKGQGHDEWAKSFYKTDFNYENEYVNDQVAYLHDNLLNLLPTNELNPNTALLYFTWTDANLDDVEKLFAG
;
A
#
# COMPACT_ATOMS: atom_id res chain seq x y z
N MET A 1 -8.31 -3.52 -6.99
CA MET A 1 -8.25 -2.07 -7.30
C MET A 1 -8.11 -1.91 -8.81
N GLU A 2 -8.61 -0.84 -9.43
CA GLU A 2 -8.47 -0.67 -10.88
C GLU A 2 -7.02 -0.44 -11.31
N ASN A 3 -6.58 -1.07 -12.42
CA ASN A 3 -5.23 -0.93 -12.97
C ASN A 3 -4.84 0.52 -13.30
N ILE A 4 -5.79 1.44 -13.39
CA ILE A 4 -5.56 2.85 -13.69
C ILE A 4 -4.71 3.56 -12.63
N TYR A 5 -4.77 3.12 -11.36
CA TYR A 5 -3.97 3.70 -10.27
C TYR A 5 -2.57 3.10 -10.16
N LYS A 6 -2.29 2.00 -10.86
CA LYS A 6 -1.04 1.23 -10.73
C LYS A 6 0.20 2.12 -10.93
N ASN A 7 0.16 2.99 -11.94
CA ASN A 7 1.28 3.88 -12.24
C ASN A 7 1.55 4.88 -11.11
N PHE A 8 0.48 5.48 -10.57
CA PHE A 8 0.56 6.37 -9.41
C PHE A 8 1.13 5.64 -8.19
N TYR A 9 0.62 4.46 -7.86
CA TYR A 9 1.07 3.69 -6.70
C TYR A 9 2.56 3.34 -6.75
N ARG A 10 3.04 2.86 -7.91
CA ARG A 10 4.45 2.54 -8.13
C ARG A 10 5.33 3.78 -7.99
N ASN A 11 4.96 4.88 -8.65
CA ASN A 11 5.72 6.12 -8.55
C ASN A 11 5.69 6.70 -7.14
N PHE A 12 4.55 6.65 -6.45
CA PHE A 12 4.41 7.13 -5.08
C PHE A 12 5.36 6.38 -4.15
N TYR A 13 5.39 5.05 -4.22
CA TYR A 13 6.32 4.23 -3.45
C TYR A 13 7.78 4.63 -3.71
N LEU A 14 8.17 4.78 -4.98
CA LEU A 14 9.55 5.12 -5.36
C LEU A 14 9.94 6.55 -4.93
N ARG A 15 9.05 7.53 -5.10
CA ARG A 15 9.32 8.96 -4.85
C ARG A 15 9.30 9.31 -3.36
N THR A 16 8.46 8.64 -2.59
CA THR A 16 8.29 8.90 -1.15
C THR A 16 9.15 8.02 -0.26
N ASN A 17 10.03 7.20 -0.84
CA ASN A 17 10.88 6.24 -0.12
C ASN A 17 10.06 5.21 0.67
N GLY A 18 9.08 4.61 0.00
CA GLY A 18 8.38 3.40 0.46
C GLY A 18 6.99 3.61 1.04
N PHE A 19 6.40 4.80 0.99
CA PHE A 19 5.00 4.95 1.41
C PHE A 19 4.04 4.39 0.37
N ILE A 20 2.92 3.84 0.85
CA ILE A 20 1.84 3.28 0.06
C ILE A 20 0.56 4.08 0.38
N PRO A 21 -0.16 4.60 -0.63
CA PRO A 21 -1.43 5.29 -0.41
C PRO A 21 -2.60 4.33 -0.15
N THR A 22 -3.62 4.76 0.59
CA THR A 22 -4.89 4.01 0.80
C THR A 22 -6.00 4.42 -0.16
N LEU A 23 -5.64 5.00 -1.31
CA LEU A 23 -6.56 5.47 -2.33
C LEU A 23 -7.22 4.31 -3.10
N PRO A 24 -8.37 4.53 -3.75
CA PRO A 24 -9.20 5.74 -3.70
C PRO A 24 -9.99 5.89 -2.39
N SER A 25 -10.03 4.87 -1.52
CA SER A 25 -10.81 4.91 -0.28
C SER A 25 -10.36 5.98 0.72
N ALA A 26 -9.09 6.39 0.62
CA ALA A 26 -8.41 7.29 1.54
C ALA A 26 -8.62 6.87 3.00
N GLN A 27 -8.70 5.55 3.27
CA GLN A 27 -8.87 5.03 4.62
C GLN A 27 -7.76 5.56 5.54
N ALA A 28 -8.13 6.01 6.74
CA ALA A 28 -7.15 6.41 7.73
C ALA A 28 -6.43 5.15 8.26
N ILE A 29 -5.11 5.18 8.24
CA ILE A 29 -4.23 4.12 8.73
C ILE A 29 -3.21 4.72 9.69
N TYR A 30 -3.12 4.13 10.87
CA TYR A 30 -2.29 4.61 11.97
C TYR A 30 -1.11 3.66 12.24
N PRO A 31 0.01 4.17 12.80
CA PRO A 31 1.07 3.29 13.28
C PRO A 31 0.50 2.25 14.25
N GLY A 32 0.94 1.02 14.10
CA GLY A 32 0.44 -0.13 14.86
C GLY A 32 -0.83 -0.77 14.30
N ASP A 33 -1.49 -0.21 13.30
CA ASP A 33 -2.59 -0.92 12.64
C ASP A 33 -2.06 -2.20 11.99
N PHE A 34 -2.74 -3.32 12.23
CA PHE A 34 -2.45 -4.57 11.56
C PHE A 34 -3.60 -4.96 10.63
N PHE A 35 -3.25 -5.44 9.44
CA PHE A 35 -4.19 -5.62 8.35
C PHE A 35 -3.80 -6.80 7.44
N GLN A 36 -4.74 -7.19 6.60
CA GLN A 36 -4.52 -8.13 5.50
C GLN A 36 -4.86 -7.48 4.16
N LEU A 37 -4.18 -7.92 3.10
CA LEU A 37 -4.54 -7.58 1.73
C LEU A 37 -5.47 -8.67 1.19
N ILE A 38 -6.74 -8.33 1.00
CA ILE A 38 -7.77 -9.27 0.51
C ILE A 38 -8.39 -8.64 -0.74
N ASN A 39 -8.33 -9.34 -1.87
CA ASN A 39 -8.88 -8.88 -3.16
C ASN A 39 -8.45 -7.46 -3.55
N GLY A 40 -7.18 -7.15 -3.31
CA GLY A 40 -6.60 -5.84 -3.60
C GLY A 40 -7.08 -4.70 -2.70
N GLN A 41 -7.64 -5.02 -1.53
CA GLN A 41 -8.06 -4.05 -0.53
C GLN A 41 -7.34 -4.28 0.80
N VAL A 42 -7.04 -3.18 1.48
CA VAL A 42 -6.52 -3.20 2.86
C VAL A 42 -7.68 -3.42 3.81
N VAL A 43 -7.69 -4.55 4.50
CA VAL A 43 -8.68 -4.86 5.54
C VAL A 43 -8.00 -4.73 6.90
N VAL A 44 -8.22 -3.60 7.58
CA VAL A 44 -7.69 -3.35 8.92
C VAL A 44 -8.41 -4.25 9.92
N LEU A 45 -7.63 -5.02 10.68
CA LEU A 45 -8.12 -6.04 11.61
C LEU A 45 -8.05 -5.54 13.07
N GLY A 46 -7.18 -4.59 13.33
CA GLY A 46 -7.05 -3.96 14.64
C GLY A 46 -5.80 -3.11 14.72
N ASN A 47 -5.43 -2.73 15.93
CA ASN A 47 -4.22 -1.97 16.22
C ASN A 47 -3.48 -2.61 17.40
N ILE A 48 -2.18 -2.80 17.27
CA ILE A 48 -1.37 -3.53 18.27
C ILE A 48 -1.43 -2.89 19.66
N PHE A 49 -1.72 -1.59 19.75
CA PHE A 49 -1.87 -0.86 21.02
C PHE A 49 -3.29 -0.99 21.56
N ARG A 50 -4.29 -0.72 20.73
CA ARG A 50 -5.72 -0.78 21.11
C ARG A 50 -6.14 -2.18 21.53
N ASN A 51 -5.60 -3.20 20.86
CA ASN A 51 -5.87 -4.60 21.14
C ASN A 51 -4.96 -5.18 22.23
N GLN A 52 -4.12 -4.37 22.88
CA GLN A 52 -3.21 -4.78 23.97
C GLN A 52 -2.24 -5.90 23.57
N LEU A 53 -1.87 -5.95 22.28
CA LEU A 53 -0.83 -6.87 21.79
C LEU A 53 0.56 -6.40 22.22
N VAL A 54 0.76 -5.10 22.41
CA VAL A 54 1.93 -4.52 23.07
C VAL A 54 1.40 -3.58 24.14
N LYS A 55 2.04 -3.54 25.32
CA LYS A 55 1.57 -2.63 26.36
C LYS A 55 1.78 -1.17 25.91
N PRO A 56 0.82 -0.25 26.13
CA PRO A 56 0.95 1.15 25.74
C PRO A 56 2.25 1.82 26.19
N GLU A 57 2.78 1.42 27.35
CA GLU A 57 4.00 1.97 27.96
C GLU A 57 5.29 1.49 27.30
N GLU A 58 5.24 0.36 26.57
CA GLU A 58 6.39 -0.24 25.90
C GLU A 58 6.60 0.37 24.50
N ILE A 59 5.76 1.30 24.04
CA ILE A 59 5.81 1.83 22.67
C ILE A 59 6.46 3.20 22.63
N GLN A 60 7.38 3.36 21.69
CA GLN A 60 8.04 4.63 21.42
C GLN A 60 7.63 5.12 20.04
N LEU A 61 6.80 6.17 20.01
CA LEU A 61 6.40 6.85 18.79
C LEU A 61 7.20 8.15 18.63
N ASP A 62 7.67 8.37 17.42
CA ASP A 62 8.27 9.62 17.00
C ASP A 62 7.25 10.42 16.20
N TYR A 63 6.99 11.64 16.64
CA TYR A 63 5.96 12.51 16.09
C TYR A 63 6.59 13.62 15.27
N ASN A 64 5.95 13.99 14.16
CA ASN A 64 6.33 15.11 13.30
C ASN A 64 7.70 14.97 12.62
N ASN A 65 8.03 13.75 12.18
CA ASN A 65 9.15 13.52 11.29
C ASN A 65 8.93 14.25 9.96
N LYS A 66 9.64 15.36 9.73
CA LYS A 66 9.51 16.11 8.47
C LYS A 66 9.98 15.24 7.31
N LEU A 67 9.09 15.05 6.33
CA LEU A 67 9.42 14.33 5.11
C LEU A 67 9.95 15.29 4.04
N ASN A 68 10.68 14.77 3.06
CA ASN A 68 11.20 15.56 1.96
C ASN A 68 10.05 16.08 1.07
N PRO A 69 9.77 17.40 1.02
CA PRO A 69 8.65 17.93 0.24
C PRO A 69 8.77 17.63 -1.26
N SER A 70 9.99 17.58 -1.80
CA SER A 70 10.23 17.28 -3.21
C SER A 70 9.84 15.85 -3.60
N GLY A 71 9.76 14.93 -2.64
CA GLY A 71 9.26 13.56 -2.86
C GLY A 71 7.73 13.47 -2.90
N TRP A 72 7.04 14.54 -2.51
CA TRP A 72 5.59 14.64 -2.38
C TRP A 72 4.96 15.58 -3.41
N SER A 73 5.71 16.00 -4.42
CA SER A 73 5.19 16.79 -5.55
C SER A 73 5.78 16.24 -6.85
N PHE A 74 4.99 15.50 -7.62
CA PHE A 74 5.43 14.84 -8.83
C PHE A 74 4.26 14.52 -9.76
N SER A 75 4.56 14.31 -11.03
CA SER A 75 3.58 13.97 -12.07
C SER A 75 4.21 13.06 -13.10
N GLU A 76 3.37 12.37 -13.85
CA GLU A 76 3.76 11.57 -15.00
C GLU A 76 2.81 11.82 -16.16
N GLY A 77 3.37 12.19 -17.31
CA GLY A 77 2.63 12.43 -18.55
C GLY A 77 1.56 13.51 -18.46
N VAL A 78 1.84 14.58 -17.69
CA VAL A 78 1.00 15.77 -17.56
C VAL A 78 1.70 16.96 -18.20
N SER A 79 0.97 17.69 -19.03
CA SER A 79 1.39 18.96 -19.60
C SER A 79 0.49 20.09 -19.08
N LYS A 80 1.01 21.32 -19.15
CA LYS A 80 0.32 22.54 -18.71
C LYS A 80 0.08 23.45 -19.92
N PRO A 81 -0.85 23.10 -20.83
CA PRO A 81 -1.09 23.85 -22.07
C PRO A 81 -1.47 25.31 -21.81
N TYR A 82 -2.03 25.61 -20.64
CA TYR A 82 -2.33 26.97 -20.23
C TYR A 82 -2.05 27.17 -18.74
N SER A 83 -1.35 28.26 -18.41
CA SER A 83 -1.25 28.83 -17.07
C SER A 83 -1.18 30.33 -17.22
N GLY A 84 -2.16 31.05 -16.68
CA GLY A 84 -2.29 32.48 -16.92
C GLY A 84 -3.32 33.15 -16.05
N ARG A 85 -3.45 34.46 -16.25
CA ARG A 85 -4.40 35.32 -15.54
C ARG A 85 -5.65 35.50 -16.38
N GLY A 86 -6.78 35.57 -15.71
CA GLY A 86 -8.07 35.97 -16.28
C GLY A 86 -8.68 37.10 -15.48
N THR A 87 -9.53 37.88 -16.13
CA THR A 87 -10.40 38.86 -15.47
C THR A 87 -11.84 38.37 -15.57
N GLY A 88 -12.52 38.32 -14.42
CA GLY A 88 -13.95 38.05 -14.31
C GLY A 88 -14.69 39.34 -14.02
N ASN A 89 -15.94 39.43 -14.47
CA ASN A 89 -16.82 40.56 -14.18
C ASN A 89 -18.01 40.07 -13.36
N GLU A 90 -18.05 40.42 -12.08
CA GLU A 90 -19.22 40.21 -11.22
C GLU A 90 -20.05 41.48 -11.11
N SER A 91 -21.37 41.36 -11.32
CA SER A 91 -22.32 42.48 -11.33
C SER A 91 -22.43 43.26 -10.00
N VAL A 92 -21.83 42.77 -8.91
CA VAL A 92 -21.88 43.39 -7.57
C VAL A 92 -20.52 43.96 -7.12
N ASN A 93 -19.40 43.34 -7.49
CA ASN A 93 -18.07 43.67 -6.98
C ASN A 93 -17.09 44.23 -8.02
N GLY A 94 -17.48 44.33 -9.30
CA GLY A 94 -16.62 44.84 -10.37
C GLY A 94 -15.71 43.77 -11.00
N GLU A 95 -14.66 44.22 -11.70
CA GLU A 95 -13.63 43.33 -12.26
C GLU A 95 -12.83 42.68 -11.13
N PHE A 96 -12.73 41.34 -11.16
CA PHE A 96 -11.85 40.58 -10.27
C PHE A 96 -10.85 39.78 -11.09
N GLU A 97 -9.63 39.63 -10.57
CA GLU A 97 -8.57 38.85 -11.21
C GLU A 97 -8.53 37.44 -10.64
N PHE A 98 -8.36 36.45 -11.50
CA PHE A 98 -8.17 35.05 -11.11
C PHE A 98 -7.00 34.44 -11.88
N SER A 99 -6.40 33.40 -11.31
CA SER A 99 -5.43 32.57 -12.05
C SER A 99 -6.14 31.33 -12.57
N LYS A 100 -5.83 30.93 -13.80
CA LYS A 100 -6.40 29.75 -14.47
C LYS A 100 -5.28 28.88 -14.99
N GLN A 101 -5.45 27.57 -14.83
CA GLN A 101 -4.53 26.56 -15.31
C GLN A 101 -5.31 25.40 -15.92
N ILE A 102 -4.84 24.94 -17.08
CA ILE A 102 -5.34 23.74 -17.74
C ILE A 102 -4.24 22.69 -17.69
N LEU A 103 -4.58 21.50 -17.20
CA LEU A 103 -3.73 20.33 -17.18
C LEU A 103 -4.25 19.35 -18.23
N ALA A 104 -3.37 18.86 -19.09
CA ALA A 104 -3.70 17.84 -20.09
C ALA A 104 -2.85 16.58 -19.87
N PHE A 105 -3.51 15.43 -19.89
CA PHE A 105 -2.90 14.13 -19.58
C PHE A 105 -2.70 13.33 -20.88
N ALA A 106 -1.49 12.84 -21.09
CA ALA A 106 -1.14 12.18 -22.35
C ALA A 106 -1.79 10.79 -22.52
N GLU A 107 -1.98 10.04 -21.44
CA GLU A 107 -2.45 8.65 -21.46
C GLU A 107 -3.35 8.34 -20.27
N LYS A 108 -4.12 7.24 -20.38
CA LYS A 108 -4.90 6.70 -19.27
C LYS A 108 -3.96 6.26 -18.13
N GLY A 109 -4.27 6.65 -16.90
CA GLY A 109 -3.45 6.35 -15.71
C GLY A 109 -2.29 7.32 -15.47
N ASN A 110 -2.05 8.29 -16.35
CA ASN A 110 -1.19 9.43 -16.04
C ASN A 110 -1.77 10.26 -14.91
N PHE A 111 -0.92 10.92 -14.14
CA PHE A 111 -1.34 11.55 -12.90
C PHE A 111 -0.49 12.76 -12.53
N ILE A 112 -1.04 13.61 -11.67
CA ILE A 112 -0.32 14.67 -10.96
C ILE A 112 -0.69 14.63 -9.48
N PHE A 113 0.33 14.66 -8.64
CA PHE A 113 0.21 14.62 -7.18
C PHE A 113 0.96 15.79 -6.55
N ASN A 114 0.33 16.41 -5.56
CA ASN A 114 0.96 17.43 -4.73
C ASN A 114 0.54 17.27 -3.27
N GLY A 115 1.50 17.11 -2.37
CA GLY A 115 1.31 17.03 -0.92
C GLY A 115 2.12 18.10 -0.21
N ASN A 116 1.45 18.98 0.53
CA ASN A 116 2.06 20.12 1.18
C ASN A 116 2.51 19.79 2.61
N ASN A 117 3.72 20.24 2.97
CA ASN A 117 4.32 20.09 4.30
C ASN A 117 4.19 18.67 4.88
N PRO A 118 4.67 17.63 4.17
CA PRO A 118 4.48 16.25 4.59
C PRO A 118 5.29 15.94 5.86
N ALA A 119 4.67 15.21 6.78
CA ALA A 119 5.28 14.74 8.01
C ALA A 119 4.82 13.30 8.32
N SER A 120 5.56 12.56 9.13
CA SER A 120 5.19 11.21 9.57
C SER A 120 5.22 11.01 11.07
N ILE A 121 4.49 9.98 11.49
CA ILE A 121 4.53 9.39 12.82
C ILE A 121 5.05 7.97 12.67
N ARG A 122 6.07 7.59 13.43
CA ARG A 122 6.82 6.32 13.26
C ARG A 122 7.03 5.59 14.58
N VAL A 123 6.97 4.26 14.54
CA VAL A 123 7.41 3.38 15.64
C VAL A 123 8.94 3.32 15.67
N LEU A 124 9.57 3.79 16.76
CA LEU A 124 11.03 3.80 16.92
C LEU A 124 11.59 2.47 17.41
N ASN A 125 10.89 1.85 18.35
CA ASN A 125 11.38 0.67 19.05
C ASN A 125 10.85 -0.63 18.40
N TRP A 126 10.71 -0.64 17.08
CA TRP A 126 10.22 -1.81 16.34
C TRP A 126 11.01 -3.08 16.69
N ASN A 127 12.34 -2.96 16.80
CA ASN A 127 13.23 -4.09 17.07
C ASN A 127 12.93 -4.77 18.42
N ASP A 128 12.41 -4.01 19.38
CA ASP A 128 12.11 -4.49 20.73
C ASP A 128 10.78 -5.26 20.76
N ILE A 129 9.79 -4.83 19.96
CA ILE A 129 8.43 -5.37 19.99
C ILE A 129 8.19 -6.47 18.93
N GLN A 130 9.02 -6.56 17.90
CA GLN A 130 8.73 -7.40 16.72
C GLN A 130 8.57 -8.89 17.02
N GLN A 131 9.34 -9.44 17.97
CA GLN A 131 9.28 -10.87 18.32
C GLN A 131 8.01 -11.20 19.09
N GLU A 132 7.64 -10.33 20.03
CA GLU A 132 6.37 -10.44 20.76
C GLU A 132 5.18 -10.39 19.80
N LEU A 133 5.23 -9.50 18.80
CA LEU A 133 4.21 -9.42 17.77
C LEU A 133 4.09 -10.70 16.94
N ILE A 134 5.20 -11.36 16.58
CA ILE A 134 5.16 -12.66 15.89
C ILE A 134 4.39 -13.67 16.74
N VAL A 135 4.76 -13.81 18.02
CA VAL A 135 4.13 -14.78 18.92
C VAL A 135 2.63 -14.49 19.07
N LYS A 136 2.27 -13.23 19.33
CA LYS A 136 0.88 -12.86 19.62
C LYS A 136 -0.03 -12.90 18.39
N LEU A 137 0.45 -12.48 17.21
CA LEU A 137 -0.34 -12.46 15.97
C LEU A 137 -0.44 -13.82 15.29
N THR A 138 0.48 -14.75 15.56
CA THR A 138 0.48 -16.08 14.93
C THR A 138 -0.03 -17.19 15.85
N GLN A 139 0.03 -16.99 17.18
CA GLN A 139 -0.36 -18.02 18.17
C GLN A 139 -1.39 -17.54 19.18
N THR A 140 -1.04 -16.52 19.97
CA THR A 140 -1.72 -16.28 21.25
C THR A 140 -3.10 -15.65 21.10
N TYR A 141 -3.25 -14.75 20.12
CA TYR A 141 -4.50 -14.03 19.90
C TYR A 141 -5.13 -14.36 18.55
N TYR A 142 -4.28 -14.61 17.55
CA TYR A 142 -4.70 -14.89 16.19
C TYR A 142 -3.83 -16.00 15.59
N SER A 143 -4.27 -16.59 14.48
CA SER A 143 -3.53 -17.59 13.71
C SER A 143 -3.17 -17.07 12.33
N PHE A 144 -2.77 -15.78 12.25
CA PHE A 144 -2.42 -15.17 10.97
C PHE A 144 -1.15 -15.79 10.42
N ARG A 145 -1.17 -16.04 9.10
CA ARG A 145 -0.02 -16.51 8.34
C ARG A 145 0.47 -15.46 7.34
N ASP A 146 -0.40 -14.56 6.92
CA ASP A 146 -0.08 -13.36 6.16
C ASP A 146 -0.71 -12.17 6.90
N VAL A 147 0.11 -11.24 7.38
CA VAL A 147 -0.35 -10.06 8.11
C VAL A 147 0.68 -8.94 7.94
N TYR A 148 0.19 -7.72 7.84
CA TYR A 148 0.98 -6.51 7.79
C TYR A 148 0.79 -5.73 9.08
N VAL A 149 1.82 -5.05 9.55
CA VAL A 149 1.77 -4.09 10.66
C VAL A 149 2.33 -2.77 10.18
N VAL A 150 1.55 -1.70 10.33
CA VAL A 150 1.94 -0.35 9.95
C VAL A 150 2.98 0.16 10.93
N THR A 151 4.13 0.57 10.41
CA THR A 151 5.26 1.07 11.22
C THR A 151 5.41 2.58 11.13
N GLU A 152 4.89 3.18 10.07
CA GLU A 152 4.98 4.62 9.82
C GLU A 152 3.73 5.08 9.06
N SER A 153 3.10 6.17 9.50
CA SER A 153 2.02 6.83 8.77
C SER A 153 2.42 8.26 8.46
N ALA A 154 2.19 8.68 7.22
CA ALA A 154 2.43 10.05 6.78
C ALA A 154 1.13 10.84 6.65
N ILE A 155 1.24 12.13 6.94
CA ILE A 155 0.21 13.16 6.81
C ILE A 155 0.79 14.31 5.99
N ALA A 156 -0.07 14.96 5.21
CA ALA A 156 0.21 16.26 4.62
C ALA A 156 -0.74 17.30 5.24
N GLU A 157 -0.38 18.58 5.20
CA GLU A 157 -1.32 19.65 5.58
C GLU A 157 -2.55 19.65 4.66
N ASN A 158 -2.29 19.45 3.38
CA ASN A 158 -3.28 19.15 2.37
C ASN A 158 -2.58 18.35 1.25
N TRP A 159 -3.36 17.61 0.48
CA TRP A 159 -2.85 16.90 -0.69
C TRP A 159 -3.88 16.89 -1.82
N THR A 160 -3.39 16.82 -3.05
CA THR A 160 -4.22 16.79 -4.26
C THR A 160 -3.70 15.73 -5.20
N LEU A 161 -4.60 14.92 -5.74
CA LEU A 161 -4.31 13.93 -6.78
C LEU A 161 -5.31 14.06 -7.91
N ALA A 162 -4.81 14.07 -9.14
CA ALA A 162 -5.62 13.84 -10.33
C ALA A 162 -5.05 12.63 -11.10
N VAL A 163 -5.91 11.69 -11.50
CA VAL A 163 -5.57 10.52 -12.32
C VAL A 163 -6.45 10.51 -13.55
N SER A 164 -5.81 10.40 -14.71
CA SER A 164 -6.46 10.41 -16.00
C SER A 164 -7.23 9.11 -16.30
N GLY A 165 -8.47 9.23 -16.74
CA GLY A 165 -9.30 8.15 -17.31
C GLY A 165 -9.01 7.83 -18.77
N SER A 166 -8.38 8.74 -19.52
CA SER A 166 -8.12 8.61 -20.97
C SER A 166 -6.93 9.43 -21.48
N GLY A 167 -6.47 9.21 -22.71
CA GLY A 167 -5.44 10.06 -23.33
C GLY A 167 -5.91 11.46 -23.75
N SER A 168 -7.19 11.78 -23.57
CA SER A 168 -7.79 13.10 -23.85
C SER A 168 -8.27 13.80 -22.58
N ALA A 169 -7.83 13.34 -21.42
CA ALA A 169 -8.28 13.89 -20.15
C ALA A 169 -7.69 15.27 -19.91
N GLU A 170 -8.54 16.15 -19.40
CA GLU A 170 -8.21 17.55 -19.13
C GLU A 170 -8.84 17.98 -17.82
N LEU A 171 -8.07 18.76 -17.05
CA LEU A 171 -8.51 19.36 -15.81
C LEU A 171 -8.27 20.87 -15.88
N GLU A 172 -9.33 21.65 -15.74
CA GLU A 172 -9.27 23.10 -15.64
C GLU A 172 -9.50 23.52 -14.18
N ILE A 173 -8.54 24.28 -13.65
CA ILE A 173 -8.56 24.82 -12.28
C ILE A 173 -8.37 26.33 -12.29
N VAL A 174 -9.00 27.00 -11.32
CA VAL A 174 -8.85 28.44 -11.09
C VAL A 174 -8.64 28.74 -9.62
N THR A 175 -8.01 29.87 -9.29
CA THR A 175 -7.91 30.38 -7.91
C THR A 175 -8.53 31.76 -7.78
N GLU A 176 -9.19 32.01 -6.64
CA GLU A 176 -9.85 33.30 -6.34
C GLU A 176 -8.88 34.44 -6.02
N THR A 177 -7.63 34.10 -5.71
CA THR A 177 -6.57 35.06 -5.40
C THR A 177 -5.60 35.13 -6.56
N GLU A 178 -5.25 36.35 -6.99
CA GLU A 178 -4.15 36.59 -7.93
C GLU A 178 -2.86 36.00 -7.32
N ASN A 179 -2.26 35.05 -8.03
CA ASN A 179 -0.91 34.62 -7.70
C ASN A 179 0.06 35.46 -8.55
N PHE A 180 0.96 36.19 -7.90
CA PHE A 180 1.95 37.01 -8.58
C PHE A 180 3.05 36.11 -9.17
N GLY A 181 2.75 35.44 -10.29
CA GLY A 181 3.70 34.66 -11.10
C GLY A 181 3.04 33.60 -12.00
N LEU A 182 3.85 32.94 -12.84
CA LEU A 182 3.50 31.71 -13.61
C LEU A 182 3.40 30.48 -12.69
N VAL A 183 2.79 30.64 -11.50
CA VAL A 183 2.87 29.65 -10.43
C VAL A 183 1.84 28.55 -10.65
N ASP A 184 2.26 27.32 -10.40
CA ASP A 184 1.41 26.14 -10.39
C ASP A 184 0.32 26.30 -9.34
N ILE A 185 -0.94 26.35 -9.75
CA ILE A 185 -2.08 26.49 -8.83
C ILE A 185 -2.68 25.15 -8.43
N PHE A 186 -2.12 24.05 -8.94
CA PHE A 186 -2.55 22.69 -8.58
C PHE A 186 -2.28 22.38 -7.10
N GLY A 187 -3.35 22.11 -6.36
CA GLY A 187 -3.31 21.86 -4.92
C GLY A 187 -3.17 23.12 -4.06
N HIS A 188 -3.43 24.30 -4.63
CA HIS A 188 -3.60 25.51 -3.84
C HIS A 188 -4.93 25.44 -3.05
N PRO A 189 -4.99 25.86 -1.77
CA PRO A 189 -6.21 25.78 -0.97
C PRO A 189 -7.41 26.56 -1.54
N SER A 190 -7.14 27.66 -2.25
CA SER A 190 -8.21 28.42 -2.94
C SER A 190 -8.52 27.94 -4.35
N SER A 191 -7.96 26.79 -4.77
CA SER A 191 -8.18 26.25 -6.11
C SER A 191 -9.56 25.61 -6.23
N LYS A 192 -10.24 25.91 -7.34
CA LYS A 192 -11.55 25.37 -7.70
C LYS A 192 -11.46 24.73 -9.08
N THR A 193 -12.06 23.56 -9.21
CA THR A 193 -12.19 22.89 -10.50
C THR A 193 -13.34 23.51 -11.30
N ILE A 194 -13.04 23.99 -12.51
CA ILE A 194 -14.04 24.52 -13.44
C ILE A 194 -14.50 23.42 -14.39
N GLN A 195 -13.57 22.60 -14.87
CA GLN A 195 -13.87 21.53 -15.81
C GLN A 195 -13.03 20.31 -15.47
N SER A 196 -13.66 19.14 -15.55
CA SER A 196 -13.01 17.84 -15.44
C SER A 196 -13.54 16.97 -16.59
N LYS A 197 -12.67 16.65 -17.55
CA LYS A 197 -12.98 15.85 -18.73
C LYS A 197 -12.16 14.58 -18.68
N ASP A 198 -12.83 13.42 -18.73
CA ASP A 198 -12.21 12.09 -18.72
C ASP A 198 -11.20 11.87 -17.58
N ILE A 199 -11.35 12.55 -16.45
CA ILE A 199 -10.57 12.31 -15.24
C ILE A 199 -11.24 11.19 -14.44
N GLU A 200 -10.49 10.14 -14.12
CA GLU A 200 -10.99 9.00 -13.36
C GLU A 200 -11.10 9.33 -11.87
N PHE A 201 -10.07 9.99 -11.35
CA PHE A 201 -9.98 10.34 -9.95
C PHE A 201 -9.47 11.76 -9.80
N TYR A 202 -10.19 12.55 -9.03
CA TYR A 202 -9.73 13.84 -8.57
C TYR A 202 -10.12 14.00 -7.11
N ASN A 203 -9.12 14.26 -6.26
CA ASN A 203 -9.36 14.57 -4.87
C ASN A 203 -8.44 15.68 -4.40
N HIS A 204 -9.03 16.65 -3.72
CA HIS A 204 -8.35 17.67 -2.93
C HIS A 204 -8.75 17.46 -1.47
N ASP A 205 -7.80 17.08 -0.64
CA ASP A 205 -8.03 16.83 0.78
C ASP A 205 -7.25 17.86 1.60
N GLU A 206 -8.00 18.71 2.31
CA GLU A 206 -7.47 19.70 3.24
C GLU A 206 -7.33 19.14 4.67
N SER A 207 -7.76 17.90 4.89
CA SER A 207 -7.65 17.25 6.18
C SER A 207 -6.27 16.60 6.34
N ARG A 208 -5.70 16.73 7.54
CA ARG A 208 -4.44 16.07 7.93
C ARG A 208 -4.63 14.59 8.21
N LYS A 209 -5.29 13.87 7.30
CA LYS A 209 -5.65 12.47 7.43
C LYS A 209 -4.45 11.58 7.11
N PRO A 210 -4.15 10.55 7.94
CA PRO A 210 -3.06 9.62 7.67
C PRO A 210 -3.51 8.55 6.67
N CYS A 211 -3.41 8.86 5.38
CA CYS A 211 -3.80 7.96 4.28
C CYS A 211 -2.60 7.42 3.47
N PHE A 212 -1.39 7.61 3.98
CA PHE A 212 -0.15 7.11 3.39
C PHE A 212 0.64 6.38 4.47
N TYR A 213 1.11 5.16 4.20
CA TYR A 213 1.71 4.33 5.23
C TYR A 213 2.92 3.52 4.75
N LYS A 214 3.78 3.12 5.68
CA LYS A 214 4.71 2.01 5.51
C LYS A 214 4.32 0.90 6.46
N ALA A 215 4.51 -0.33 6.01
CA ALA A 215 4.19 -1.49 6.80
C ALA A 215 5.31 -2.52 6.73
N LYS A 216 5.36 -3.37 7.73
CA LYS A 216 6.12 -4.62 7.71
C LYS A 216 5.18 -5.78 7.54
N LYS A 217 5.56 -6.71 6.68
CA LYS A 217 4.84 -7.93 6.36
C LYS A 217 5.46 -9.11 7.08
N LEU A 218 4.62 -9.97 7.63
CA LEU A 218 5.05 -11.25 8.17
C LEU A 218 5.34 -12.22 7.02
N THR A 219 6.54 -12.78 7.00
CA THR A 219 6.99 -13.74 5.98
C THR A 219 7.64 -14.96 6.63
N VAL A 220 7.66 -16.09 5.92
CA VAL A 220 8.42 -17.27 6.37
C VAL A 220 9.89 -17.07 6.05
N LYS A 221 10.76 -17.43 6.98
CA LYS A 221 12.21 -17.45 6.75
C LYS A 221 12.56 -18.41 5.61
N SER A 222 13.37 -17.94 4.67
CA SER A 222 13.80 -18.71 3.47
C SER A 222 14.43 -20.05 3.81
N GLU A 223 15.29 -20.11 4.84
CA GLU A 223 15.93 -21.35 5.29
C GLU A 223 14.92 -22.44 5.69
N LYS A 224 13.78 -22.03 6.28
CA LYS A 224 12.71 -22.95 6.66
C LYS A 224 11.81 -23.35 5.50
N ILE A 225 11.68 -22.48 4.51
CA ILE A 225 11.02 -22.82 3.24
C ILE A 225 11.79 -23.95 2.56
N GLU A 226 13.12 -23.82 2.44
CA GLU A 226 13.95 -24.85 1.79
C GLU A 226 13.87 -26.20 2.52
N SER A 227 13.90 -26.20 3.86
CA SER A 227 13.70 -27.44 4.62
C SER A 227 12.30 -28.02 4.43
N LEU A 228 11.26 -27.19 4.45
CA LEU A 228 9.87 -27.63 4.28
C LEU A 228 9.63 -28.21 2.87
N VAL A 229 10.13 -27.54 1.84
CA VAL A 229 10.05 -28.02 0.45
C VAL A 229 10.79 -29.34 0.30
N SER A 230 11.99 -29.45 0.88
CA SER A 230 12.76 -30.71 0.87
C SER A 230 12.01 -31.86 1.57
N GLU A 231 11.39 -31.59 2.73
CA GLU A 231 10.56 -32.58 3.42
C GLU A 231 9.31 -32.97 2.64
N LEU A 232 8.64 -32.01 1.99
CA LEU A 232 7.46 -32.27 1.15
C LEU A 232 7.81 -33.10 -0.08
N ILE A 233 8.94 -32.79 -0.75
CA ILE A 233 9.45 -33.61 -1.86
C ILE A 233 9.75 -35.02 -1.37
N HIS A 234 10.38 -35.17 -0.20
CA HIS A 234 10.70 -36.49 0.35
C HIS A 234 9.44 -37.29 0.73
N LYS A 235 8.42 -36.63 1.30
CA LYS A 235 7.10 -37.26 1.56
C LYS A 235 6.38 -37.64 0.27
N GLY A 236 6.51 -36.83 -0.78
CA GLY A 236 5.95 -37.13 -2.11
C GLY A 236 6.57 -38.36 -2.76
N GLN A 237 7.88 -38.58 -2.58
CA GLN A 237 8.59 -39.75 -3.13
C GLN A 237 8.11 -41.10 -2.58
N GLY A 238 7.42 -41.11 -1.43
CA GLY A 238 6.81 -42.31 -0.84
C GLY A 238 5.27 -42.31 -0.85
N HIS A 239 4.63 -41.39 -1.57
CA HIS A 239 3.18 -41.21 -1.53
C HIS A 239 2.41 -42.47 -1.89
N ASP A 240 2.87 -43.28 -2.84
CA ASP A 240 2.10 -44.44 -3.30
C ASP A 240 2.42 -45.72 -2.51
N GLU A 241 3.42 -45.69 -1.63
CA GLU A 241 3.82 -46.88 -0.86
C GLU A 241 2.78 -47.25 0.20
N TRP A 242 2.20 -46.26 0.88
CA TRP A 242 1.17 -46.54 1.90
C TRP A 242 -0.09 -47.13 1.27
N ALA A 243 -0.45 -46.70 0.06
CA ALA A 243 -1.67 -47.12 -0.62
C ALA A 243 -1.68 -48.63 -0.92
N LYS A 244 -0.51 -49.21 -1.25
CA LYS A 244 -0.33 -50.67 -1.43
C LYS A 244 -0.61 -51.48 -0.16
N SER A 245 -0.35 -50.89 1.01
CA SER A 245 -0.57 -51.55 2.31
C SER A 245 -1.99 -51.31 2.86
N PHE A 246 -2.67 -50.25 2.42
CA PHE A 246 -3.96 -49.83 2.95
C PHE A 246 -5.15 -50.30 2.10
N TYR A 247 -5.06 -50.19 0.78
CA TYR A 247 -6.12 -50.62 -0.12
C TYR A 247 -5.89 -52.04 -0.62
N LYS A 248 -6.95 -52.84 -0.66
CA LYS A 248 -6.90 -54.23 -1.16
C LYS A 248 -6.87 -54.33 -2.69
N THR A 249 -6.95 -53.20 -3.38
CA THR A 249 -7.01 -53.13 -4.85
C THR A 249 -5.64 -52.71 -5.35
N ASP A 250 -5.08 -53.46 -6.30
CA ASP A 250 -3.83 -53.10 -6.95
C ASP A 250 -4.10 -51.93 -7.91
N PHE A 251 -3.78 -50.72 -7.43
CA PHE A 251 -3.73 -49.54 -8.26
C PHE A 251 -2.43 -49.57 -9.07
N ASN A 252 -2.54 -49.38 -10.39
CA ASN A 252 -1.37 -49.26 -11.27
C ASN A 252 -0.87 -47.81 -11.20
N TYR A 253 0.30 -47.60 -10.62
CA TYR A 253 0.91 -46.27 -10.50
C TYR A 253 2.02 -46.14 -11.53
N GLU A 254 1.80 -45.34 -12.57
CA GLU A 254 2.89 -44.83 -13.40
C GLU A 254 3.57 -43.71 -12.61
N ASN A 255 4.82 -43.95 -12.22
CA ASN A 255 5.61 -43.04 -11.39
C ASN A 255 6.12 -41.88 -12.28
N GLU A 256 5.21 -41.07 -12.81
CA GLU A 256 5.57 -39.84 -13.49
C GLU A 256 6.09 -38.85 -12.44
N TYR A 257 7.38 -38.53 -12.55
CA TYR A 257 8.09 -37.62 -11.66
C TYR A 257 7.33 -36.28 -11.55
N VAL A 258 6.73 -36.02 -10.38
CA VAL A 258 6.00 -34.79 -10.05
C VAL A 258 6.97 -33.64 -9.74
N ASN A 259 7.87 -33.31 -10.68
CA ASN A 259 8.80 -32.19 -10.50
C ASN A 259 8.12 -30.84 -10.78
N ASP A 260 7.07 -30.79 -11.61
CA ASP A 260 6.45 -29.53 -12.03
C ASP A 260 5.53 -28.89 -10.97
N GLN A 261 5.10 -29.62 -9.94
CA GLN A 261 4.20 -29.06 -8.91
C GLN A 261 4.92 -28.20 -7.85
N VAL A 262 6.24 -28.35 -7.68
CA VAL A 262 7.01 -27.61 -6.66
C VAL A 262 7.09 -26.11 -6.98
N ALA A 263 7.10 -25.75 -8.27
CA ALA A 263 7.08 -24.35 -8.70
C ALA A 263 5.79 -23.63 -8.26
N TYR A 264 4.66 -24.34 -8.22
CA TYR A 264 3.35 -23.79 -7.83
C TYR A 264 3.16 -23.67 -6.31
N LEU A 265 3.98 -24.32 -5.50
CA LEU A 265 3.83 -24.28 -4.03
C LEU A 265 4.29 -22.95 -3.42
N HIS A 266 5.15 -22.20 -4.10
CA HIS A 266 5.79 -20.99 -3.57
C HIS A 266 4.79 -19.90 -3.13
N ASP A 267 3.66 -19.76 -3.82
CA ASP A 267 2.66 -18.73 -3.50
C ASP A 267 1.79 -19.07 -2.28
N ASN A 268 1.84 -20.31 -1.76
CA ASN A 268 0.99 -20.76 -0.66
C ASN A 268 1.70 -21.54 0.44
N LEU A 269 3.04 -21.50 0.50
CA LEU A 269 3.86 -22.22 1.50
C LEU A 269 3.46 -21.92 2.94
N LEU A 270 3.00 -20.70 3.21
CA LEU A 270 2.45 -20.29 4.50
C LEU A 270 1.30 -21.19 4.95
N ASN A 271 0.43 -21.60 4.03
CA ASN A 271 -0.71 -22.47 4.32
C ASN A 271 -0.30 -23.94 4.53
N LEU A 272 0.91 -24.33 4.14
CA LEU A 272 1.42 -25.70 4.28
C LEU A 272 2.07 -25.97 5.65
N LEU A 273 2.30 -24.94 6.47
CA LEU A 273 2.81 -25.12 7.83
C LEU A 273 1.80 -25.91 8.68
N PRO A 274 2.18 -27.04 9.28
CA PRO A 274 1.30 -27.83 10.14
C PRO A 274 0.86 -27.01 11.35
N THR A 275 -0.45 -26.95 11.60
CA THR A 275 -1.05 -26.18 12.71
C THR A 275 -0.50 -26.60 14.08
N ASN A 276 -0.04 -27.84 14.22
CA ASN A 276 0.41 -28.42 15.50
C ASN A 276 1.89 -28.15 15.81
N GLU A 277 2.67 -27.65 14.85
CA GLU A 277 4.10 -27.32 15.04
C GLU A 277 4.35 -25.83 15.31
N LEU A 278 3.29 -25.05 15.24
CA LEU A 278 3.25 -23.63 15.52
C LEU A 278 2.91 -23.46 17.01
N ASN A 279 3.93 -23.22 17.82
CA ASN A 279 3.83 -22.84 19.22
C ASN A 279 4.66 -21.55 19.43
N PRO A 280 4.53 -20.85 20.57
CA PRO A 280 5.24 -19.59 20.79
C PRO A 280 6.76 -19.65 20.54
N ASN A 281 7.40 -20.76 20.88
CA ASN A 281 8.84 -20.94 20.72
C ASN A 281 9.23 -21.24 19.28
N THR A 282 8.40 -21.96 18.53
CA THR A 282 8.66 -22.31 17.13
C THR A 282 8.23 -21.21 16.16
N ALA A 283 7.27 -20.35 16.51
CA ALA A 283 6.84 -19.24 15.66
C ALA A 283 7.99 -18.30 15.27
N LEU A 284 8.90 -18.02 16.20
CA LEU A 284 10.11 -17.21 15.96
C LEU A 284 11.13 -17.91 15.04
N LEU A 285 11.08 -19.24 14.94
CA LEU A 285 11.92 -20.00 14.02
C LEU A 285 11.37 -19.96 12.59
N TYR A 286 10.06 -19.84 12.43
CA TYR A 286 9.42 -19.85 11.11
C TYR A 286 9.24 -18.46 10.52
N PHE A 287 8.91 -17.46 11.33
CA PHE A 287 8.53 -16.15 10.81
C PHE A 287 9.60 -15.07 11.01
N THR A 288 9.58 -14.10 10.11
CA THR A 288 10.32 -12.85 10.21
C THR A 288 9.47 -11.71 9.65
N TRP A 289 9.84 -10.48 9.98
CA TRP A 289 9.24 -9.29 9.39
C TRP A 289 10.12 -8.77 8.25
N THR A 290 9.50 -8.40 7.14
CA THR A 290 10.14 -7.73 6.00
C THR A 290 9.38 -6.45 5.68
N ASP A 291 10.04 -5.44 5.12
CA ASP A 291 9.33 -4.23 4.69
C ASP A 291 8.38 -4.55 3.52
N ALA A 292 7.19 -3.95 3.54
CA ALA A 292 6.27 -4.03 2.41
C ALA A 292 6.92 -3.36 1.19
N ASN A 293 6.89 -4.05 0.05
CA ASN A 293 7.65 -3.66 -1.13
C ASN A 293 6.74 -3.43 -2.35
N LEU A 294 7.34 -3.26 -3.55
CA LEU A 294 6.57 -3.09 -4.78
C LEU A 294 5.73 -4.32 -5.14
N ASP A 295 6.15 -5.54 -4.81
CA ASP A 295 5.35 -6.74 -5.06
C ASP A 295 4.05 -6.72 -4.23
N ASP A 296 4.11 -6.20 -3.00
CA ASP A 296 2.92 -6.00 -2.16
C ASP A 296 2.01 -4.89 -2.71
N VAL A 297 2.58 -3.85 -3.35
CA VAL A 297 1.80 -2.84 -4.07
C VAL A 297 1.08 -3.46 -5.27
N GLU A 298 1.75 -4.35 -6.02
CA GLU A 298 1.15 -5.07 -7.15
C GLU A 298 -0.03 -5.95 -6.73
N LYS A 299 0.01 -6.53 -5.52
CA LYS A 299 -1.12 -7.31 -4.95
C LYS A 299 -2.40 -6.48 -4.80
N LEU A 300 -2.32 -5.15 -4.72
CA LEU A 300 -3.51 -4.28 -4.69
C LEU A 300 -4.31 -4.32 -6.00
N PHE A 301 -3.67 -4.75 -7.09
CA PHE A 301 -4.21 -4.77 -8.44
C PHE A 301 -4.48 -6.19 -8.98
N ALA A 302 -4.12 -7.24 -8.24
CA ALA A 302 -4.22 -8.64 -8.65
C ALA A 302 -5.63 -9.25 -8.54
N GLY A 303 -6.68 -8.44 -8.74
CA GLY A 303 -8.09 -8.86 -8.66
C GLY A 303 -8.73 -9.15 -10.00
#